data_AF-A0A2E1TPY4-F1
#
_entry.id   AF-A0A2E1TPY4-F1
#
_cell.length_a   1.000
_cell.length_b   1.000
_cell.length_c   1.000
_cell.angle_alpha   90.00
_cell.angle_beta   90.00
_cell.angle_gamma   90.00
#
_symmetry.space_group_name_H-M   'P 1'
#
loop_
_entity.id
_entity.type
_entity.pdbx_description
1 polymer ?
#
loop_
_entity_poly.entity_id
_entity_poly.type
_entity_poly.pdbx_seq_one_letter_code
_entity_poly.pdbx_strand_id
1 'polypeptide(L)' 'MGYPGSPAELHHIISNTGMGKKATNYEVIPLCPHHHRNSEESYHHSPKKFDDKWGTQEDLLKETLEKKALQEEMQRLF' A
#
# COMPACT_ATOMS: atom_id res chain seq x y z
N MET A 1 -0.66 -5.89 5.39
CA MET A 1 -2.09 -5.81 5.76
C MET A 1 -2.91 -6.70 4.84
N GLY A 2 -3.98 -7.34 5.33
CA GLY A 2 -4.87 -8.13 4.47
C GLY A 2 -5.43 -9.36 5.17
N TYR A 3 -6.50 -9.91 4.61
CA TYR A 3 -7.07 -11.18 5.07
C TYR A 3 -6.50 -12.32 4.21
N PRO A 4 -6.10 -13.47 4.79
CA PRO A 4 -5.70 -14.63 4.01
C PRO A 4 -6.75 -14.99 2.96
N GLY A 5 -6.32 -15.23 1.71
CA GLY A 5 -7.21 -15.55 0.59
C GLY A 5 -7.92 -14.35 -0.06
N SER A 6 -7.79 -13.13 0.48
CA SER A 6 -8.27 -11.93 -0.22
C SER A 6 -7.23 -11.42 -1.22
N PRO A 7 -7.66 -10.94 -2.41
CA PRO A 7 -6.72 -10.43 -3.41
C PRO A 7 -6.06 -9.13 -2.90
N ALA A 8 -4.83 -8.89 -3.33
CA ALA A 8 -4.19 -7.59 -3.18
C ALA A 8 -4.54 -6.70 -4.39
N GLU A 9 -5.20 -5.59 -4.13
CA GLU A 9 -5.44 -4.51 -5.09
C GLU A 9 -4.27 -3.52 -5.03
N LEU A 10 -3.82 -3.02 -6.18
CA LEU A 10 -2.79 -1.99 -6.25
C LEU A 10 -3.40 -0.65 -5.82
N HIS A 11 -2.83 -0.05 -4.78
CA HIS A 11 -3.17 1.28 -4.33
C HIS A 11 -2.03 2.25 -4.65
N HIS A 12 -2.28 3.20 -5.55
CA HIS A 12 -1.30 4.22 -5.94
C HIS A 12 -1.18 5.32 -4.90
N ILE A 13 0.05 5.58 -4.46
CA ILE A 13 0.34 6.65 -3.50
C ILE A 13 0.53 7.96 -4.24
N ILE A 14 -0.14 9.00 -3.76
CA ILE A 14 -0.07 10.36 -4.31
C ILE A 14 0.80 11.23 -3.41
N SER A 15 2.00 10.74 -3.07
CA SER A 15 3.00 11.55 -2.37
C SER A 15 4.06 11.99 -3.39
N ASN A 16 4.47 13.25 -3.34
CA ASN A 16 5.41 13.91 -4.27
C ASN A 16 4.96 14.21 -5.71
N THR A 17 3.70 14.00 -6.08
CA THR A 17 3.20 14.52 -7.36
C THR A 17 2.68 15.94 -7.19
N GLY A 18 3.51 16.95 -7.51
CA GLY A 18 3.03 18.33 -7.70
C GLY A 18 1.86 18.38 -8.71
N MET A 19 1.11 19.50 -8.74
CA MET A 19 -0.10 19.69 -9.57
C MET A 19 0.06 19.10 -10.97
N GLY A 20 -0.61 17.96 -11.24
CA GLY A 20 -0.71 17.34 -12.56
C GLY A 20 0.22 16.15 -12.85
N LYS A 21 1.04 15.68 -11.90
CA LYS A 21 1.82 14.43 -12.11
C LYS A 21 1.01 13.19 -11.73
N LYS A 22 1.01 12.19 -12.59
CA LYS A 22 0.40 10.88 -12.33
C LYS A 22 1.31 10.08 -11.38
N ALA A 23 0.74 9.44 -10.38
CA ALA A 23 1.45 8.48 -9.53
C ALA A 23 2.10 7.38 -10.39
N THR A 24 3.32 6.98 -10.04
CA THR A 24 4.01 5.92 -10.78
C THR A 24 3.40 4.56 -10.47
N ASN A 25 3.52 3.59 -11.38
CA ASN A 25 3.11 2.21 -11.09
C ASN A 25 4.08 1.48 -10.13
N TYR A 26 5.14 2.15 -9.69
CA TYR A 26 6.16 1.60 -8.80
C TYR A 26 5.97 2.06 -7.35
N GLU A 27 5.25 3.16 -7.13
CA GLU A 27 4.89 3.69 -5.81
C GLU A 27 3.47 3.26 -5.45
N VAL A 28 3.32 1.94 -5.28
CA VAL A 28 2.04 1.29 -4.98
C VAL A 28 2.16 0.45 -3.72
N ILE A 29 1.12 0.45 -2.89
CA ILE A 29 0.99 -0.46 -1.75
C ILE A 29 -0.09 -1.51 -2.03
N PRO A 30 0.13 -2.78 -1.64
CA PRO A 30 -0.88 -3.83 -1.76
C PRO A 30 -1.91 -3.71 -0.63
N LEU A 31 -3.18 -3.46 -0.97
CA LEU A 31 -4.29 -3.43 -0.02
C LEU A 31 -5.36 -4.45 -0.42
N CYS A 32 -5.96 -5.15 0.54
CA CYS A 32 -7.14 -5.95 0.24
C CYS A 32 -8.37 -5.05 0.04
N PRO A 33 -9.44 -5.51 -0.65
CA PRO A 33 -10.61 -4.68 -0.93
C PRO A 33 -11.21 -4.00 0.32
N HIS A 34 -11.20 -4.69 1.47
CA HIS A 34 -11.67 -4.15 2.75
C HIS A 34 -10.87 -2.93 3.21
N HIS A 35 -9.54 -2.98 3.15
CA HIS A 35 -8.66 -1.87 3.53
C HIS A 35 -8.54 -0.82 2.42
N HIS A 36 -8.78 -1.20 1.18
CA HIS A 36 -8.69 -0.30 0.03
C HIS A 36 -9.95 0.57 -0.11
N ARG A 37 -11.15 -0.03 -0.17
CA ARG A 37 -12.40 0.68 -0.53
C ARG A 37 -13.71 0.18 0.11
N ASN A 38 -13.75 -1.01 0.70
CA ASN A 38 -15.01 -1.67 1.08
C ASN A 38 -15.37 -1.57 2.58
N SER A 39 -14.69 -0.72 3.36
CA SER A 39 -15.03 -0.52 4.78
C SER A 39 -15.01 0.96 5.15
N GLU A 40 -15.67 1.31 6.25
CA GLU A 40 -15.68 2.67 6.82
C GLU A 40 -14.29 3.16 7.22
N GLU A 41 -13.39 2.21 7.47
CA GLU A 41 -12.01 2.50 7.81
C GLU A 41 -11.10 2.30 6.58
N SER A 42 -11.64 2.01 5.39
CA SER A 42 -10.80 1.88 4.20
C SER A 42 -10.13 3.21 3.82
N TYR A 43 -8.98 3.15 3.16
CA TYR A 43 -8.26 4.36 2.78
C TYR A 43 -9.14 5.31 1.94
N HIS A 44 -9.85 4.77 0.93
CA HIS A 44 -10.72 5.60 0.08
C HIS A 44 -11.97 6.14 0.80
N HIS A 45 -12.34 5.59 1.95
CA HIS A 45 -13.47 6.10 2.75
C HIS A 45 -13.03 7.08 3.84
N SER A 46 -11.90 6.83 4.50
CA SER A 46 -11.42 7.63 5.63
C SER A 46 -9.90 7.60 5.75
N PRO A 47 -9.16 8.35 4.89
CA PRO A 47 -7.69 8.36 4.90
C PRO A 47 -7.10 8.66 6.27
N LYS A 48 -7.64 9.64 6.99
CA LYS A 48 -7.15 10.00 8.33
C LYS A 48 -7.26 8.85 9.33
N LYS A 49 -8.43 8.20 9.40
CA LYS A 49 -8.61 7.04 10.28
C LYS A 49 -7.74 5.87 9.85
N PHE A 50 -7.55 5.74 8.55
CA PHE A 50 -6.67 4.74 8.00
C PHE A 50 -5.23 4.96 8.49
N ASP A 51 -4.71 6.17 8.30
CA ASP A 51 -3.37 6.55 8.74
C ASP A 51 -3.19 6.38 10.25
N ASP A 52 -4.17 6.83 11.05
CA ASP A 52 -4.16 6.71 12.52
C ASP A 52 -4.07 5.25 13.00
N LYS A 53 -4.64 4.30 12.24
CA LYS A 53 -4.74 2.90 12.63
C LYS A 53 -3.64 2.01 12.05
N TRP A 54 -3.17 2.33 10.86
CA TRP A 54 -2.31 1.46 10.06
C TRP A 54 -1.01 2.10 9.61
N GLY A 55 -0.84 3.40 9.82
CA GLY A 55 0.32 4.15 9.37
C GLY A 55 0.07 4.87 8.04
N THR A 56 0.93 5.84 7.76
CA THR A 56 0.83 6.67 6.56
C THR A 56 1.11 5.87 5.29
N GLN A 57 0.68 6.39 4.15
CA GLN A 57 0.97 5.77 2.86
C GLN A 57 2.47 5.62 2.62
N GLU A 58 3.25 6.64 2.97
CA GLU A 58 4.70 6.67 2.82
C GLU A 58 5.40 5.60 3.67
N ASP A 59 4.95 5.43 4.92
CA ASP A 59 5.49 4.41 5.82
C ASP A 59 5.18 3.01 5.29
N LEU A 60 3.94 2.79 4.82
CA LEU A 60 3.52 1.51 4.25
C LEU A 60 4.22 1.20 2.92
N LEU A 61 4.54 2.22 2.11
CA LEU A 61 5.34 2.05 0.90
C LEU A 61 6.75 1.60 1.23
N LYS A 62 7.39 2.26 2.20
CA LYS A 62 8.72 1.90 2.66
C LYS A 62 8.76 0.44 3.13
N GLU A 63 7.81 0.03 3.97
CA GLU A 63 7.69 -1.36 4.43
C GLU A 63 7.48 -2.33 3.26
N THR A 64 6.65 -1.96 2.28
CA THR A 64 6.39 -2.78 1.09
C THR A 64 7.67 -3.01 0.27
N LEU A 65 8.46 -1.95 0.05
CA LEU A 65 9.71 -2.02 -0.70
C LEU A 65 10.78 -2.83 0.04
N GLU A 66 10.89 -2.67 1.36
CA GLU A 66 11.80 -3.45 2.21
C GLU A 66 11.46 -4.94 2.14
N LYS A 67 10.19 -5.31 2.28
CA LYS A 67 9.75 -6.72 2.16
C LYS A 67 10.01 -7.30 0.79
N LYS A 68 9.77 -6.52 -0.27
CA LYS A 68 10.06 -6.94 -1.64
C LYS A 68 11.55 -7.25 -1.81
N ALA A 69 12.44 -6.37 -1.32
CA ALA A 69 13.88 -6.59 -1.39
C ALA A 69 14.31 -7.86 -0.65
N LEU A 70 13.77 -8.08 0.56
CA LEU A 70 14.03 -9.31 1.33
C LEU A 70 13.54 -10.56 0.60
N GLN A 71 12.35 -10.51 -0.03
CA GLN A 71 11.83 -11.62 -0.82
C GLN A 71 12.72 -11.92 -2.03
N GLU A 72 13.20 -10.90 -2.73
CA GLU A 72 14.12 -11.05 -3.86
C GLU A 72 15.47 -11.65 -3.42
N GLU A 73 15.99 -11.27 -2.25
CA GLU A 73 17.20 -11.86 -1.68
C GLU A 73 17.00 -13.32 -1.28
N MET A 74 15.89 -13.63 -0.60
CA MET A 74 15.54 -15.00 -0.23
C MET A 74 15.36 -15.91 -1.45
N GLN A 75 14.76 -15.39 -2.52
CA GLN A 75 14.58 -16.12 -3.79
C GLN A 75 15.89 -16.37 -4.54
N ARG A 76 16.98 -15.66 -4.23
CA ARG A 76 18.30 -15.90 -4.83
C ARG A 76 19.10 -16.95 -4.07
N LEU A 77 18.71 -17.26 -2.84
CA LEU A 77 19.41 -18.19 -1.95
C LEU A 77 18.89 -19.63 -2.06
N PHE A 78 17.73 -19.84 -2.69
CA PHE A 78 17.09 -21.14 -2.92
C PHE A 78 16.63 -21.26 -4.38
#